data_AF-A0A353Z5E0-F1
#
_entry.id   AF-A0A353Z5E0-F1
#
_cell.length_a   1.000
_cell.length_b   1.000
_cell.length_c   1.000
_cell.angle_alpha   90.00
_cell.angle_beta   90.00
_cell.angle_gamma   90.00
#
_symmetry.space_group_name_H-M   'P 1'
#
loop_
_entity.id
_entity.type
_entity.pdbx_description
1 polymer ?
#
loop_
_entity_poly.entity_id
_entity_poly.type
_entity_poly.pdbx_seq_one_letter_code
_entity_poly.pdbx_strand_id
1 'polypeptide(L)'
;MSTHNRYIYHCLKCGSIVIREPGEPTPLCCGNSMNQSAAETVEDAPMKPPHAPHESPSEDSDEDSDDDNMPLLDGDPPEAVDLAVWFD
;
A
#
# COMPACT_ATOMS: atom_id res chain seq x y z
N MET A 1 26.85 7.76 -0.16
CA MET A 1 25.50 7.26 -0.47
C MET A 1 25.50 6.89 -1.94
N SER A 2 25.34 5.60 -2.27
CA SER A 2 25.32 5.13 -3.65
C SER A 2 23.87 4.98 -4.08
N THR A 3 23.35 5.93 -4.83
CA THR A 3 22.03 5.82 -5.47
C THR A 3 22.17 4.92 -6.69
N HIS A 4 21.60 3.71 -6.62
CA HIS A 4 21.54 2.81 -7.76
C HIS A 4 20.19 3.02 -8.45
N ASN A 5 20.19 3.62 -9.65
CA ASN A 5 18.98 3.69 -10.47
C ASN A 5 18.57 2.27 -10.83
N ARG A 6 17.32 1.89 -10.55
CA ARG A 6 16.76 0.59 -10.95
C ARG A 6 15.59 0.82 -11.88
N TYR A 7 15.47 -0.02 -12.91
CA TYR A 7 14.34 0.03 -13.82
C TYR A 7 13.26 -0.95 -13.37
N ILE A 8 12.03 -0.47 -13.28
CA ILE A 8 10.87 -1.25 -12.88
C ILE A 8 10.06 -1.60 -14.13
N TYR A 9 9.90 -2.89 -14.38
CA TYR A 9 9.12 -3.44 -15.50
C TYR A 9 7.84 -4.08 -14.99
N HIS A 10 6.72 -3.80 -15.67
CA HIS A 10 5.41 -4.38 -15.39
C HIS A 10 4.87 -5.17 -16.60
N CYS A 11 4.26 -6.32 -16.34
CA CYS A 11 3.55 -7.08 -17.36
C CYS A 11 2.08 -6.63 -17.39
N LEU A 12 1.64 -6.06 -18.51
CA LEU A 12 0.25 -5.63 -18.69
C LEU A 12 -0.77 -6.78 -18.79
N LYS A 13 -0.31 -8.02 -18.96
CA LYS A 13 -1.20 -9.20 -19.07
C LYS A 13 -1.50 -9.85 -17.72
N CYS A 14 -0.48 -10.10 -16.91
CA CYS A 14 -0.62 -10.81 -15.62
C CYS A 14 -0.35 -9.93 -14.39
N GLY A 15 0.11 -8.70 -14.57
CA GLY A 15 0.44 -7.79 -13.47
C GLY A 15 1.79 -8.05 -12.80
N SER A 16 2.60 -9.02 -13.27
CA SER A 16 3.93 -9.29 -12.70
C SER A 16 4.85 -8.07 -12.78
N ILE A 17 5.60 -7.82 -11.70
CA ILE A 17 6.55 -6.72 -11.59
C ILE A 17 7.96 -7.30 -11.43
N VAL A 18 8.92 -6.77 -12.19
CA VAL A 18 10.33 -7.18 -12.16
C VAL A 18 11.20 -5.94 -12.11
N ILE A 19 12.19 -5.94 -11.20
CA ILE A 19 13.16 -4.87 -11.04
C ILE A 19 14.49 -5.33 -11.64
N ARG A 20 15.11 -4.50 -12.47
CA ARG A 20 16.37 -4.80 -13.18
C ARG A 20 17.38 -3.68 -13.04
N GLU A 21 18.64 -4.04 -13.20
CA GLU A 21 19.75 -3.08 -13.23
C GLU A 21 19.84 -2.38 -14.59
N PRO A 22 20.36 -1.13 -14.63
CA PRO A 22 20.52 -0.39 -15.86
C PRO A 22 21.56 -1.08 -16.74
N GLY A 23 21.19 -1.39 -17.98
CA GLY A 23 22.04 -2.12 -18.93
C GLY A 23 21.66 -3.58 -19.12
N GLU A 24 20.77 -4.13 -18.29
CA GLU A 24 20.15 -5.42 -18.57
C GLU A 24 19.08 -5.33 -19.67
N PRO A 25 18.89 -6.40 -20.48
CA PRO A 25 17.86 -6.42 -21.51
C PRO A 25 16.45 -6.46 -20.90
N THR A 26 15.48 -5.88 -21.62
CA THR A 26 14.07 -5.85 -21.21
C THR A 26 13.52 -7.28 -21.01
N PRO A 27 12.95 -7.60 -19.85
CA PRO A 27 12.42 -8.93 -19.57
C PRO A 27 11.16 -9.23 -20.40
N LEU A 28 10.96 -10.51 -20.69
CA LEU A 28 9.76 -11.04 -21.36
C LEU A 28 8.82 -11.66 -20.32
N CYS A 29 7.53 -11.38 -20.42
CA CYS A 29 6.49 -11.98 -19.60
C CYS A 29 5.22 -12.23 -20.44
N CYS A 30 4.58 -13.39 -20.26
CA CYS A 30 3.40 -13.81 -21.04
C CYS A 30 3.61 -13.75 -22.57
N GLY A 31 4.82 -14.05 -23.02
CA GLY A 31 5.22 -14.04 -24.44
C GLY A 31 5.45 -12.65 -25.05
N ASN A 32 5.34 -11.58 -24.25
CA ASN A 32 5.53 -10.20 -24.70
C ASN A 32 6.64 -9.51 -23.89
N SER A 33 7.27 -8.48 -24.46
CA SER A 33 8.16 -7.59 -23.70
C SER A 33 7.38 -6.83 -22.62
N MET A 34 7.94 -6.81 -21.41
CA MET A 34 7.37 -6.04 -20.31
C MET A 34 7.52 -4.54 -20.55
N ASN A 35 6.59 -3.75 -20.02
CA ASN A 35 6.62 -2.29 -20.16
C ASN A 35 7.36 -1.66 -18.97
N GLN A 36 8.15 -0.62 -19.21
CA GLN A 36 8.92 0.07 -18.18
C GLN A 36 8.05 1.16 -17.56
N SER A 37 7.75 1.06 -16.26
CA SER A 37 6.85 2.02 -15.57
C SER A 37 7.56 3.32 -15.20
N ALA A 38 8.74 3.21 -14.60
CA ALA A 38 9.50 4.33 -14.07
C ALA A 38 10.94 3.87 -13.78
N ALA A 39 11.88 4.82 -13.82
CA ALA A 39 13.16 4.68 -13.15
C ALA A 39 13.00 5.31 -11.77
N GLU A 40 12.83 4.50 -10.72
CA GLU A 40 12.82 5.03 -9.36
C GLU A 40 14.27 5.11 -8.86
N THR A 41 14.64 6.29 -8.36
CA THR A 41 15.89 6.48 -7.64
C THR A 41 15.69 5.92 -6.23
N VAL A 42 16.09 4.68 -6.00
CA VAL A 42 16.03 4.09 -4.66
C VAL A 42 17.16 4.68 -3.84
N GLU A 43 16.82 5.52 -2.87
CA GLU A 43 17.75 5.91 -1.81
C GLU A 43 17.90 4.73 -0.85
N ASP A 44 19.12 4.20 -0.72
CA ASP A 44 19.46 3.18 0.28
C ASP A 44 19.38 3.84 1.66
N ALA A 45 18.17 3.84 2.23
CA ALA A 45 17.99 4.22 3.61
C ALA A 45 18.65 3.13 4.47
N PRO A 46 19.57 3.48 5.39
CA PRO A 46 20.16 2.51 6.29
C PRO A 46 19.02 1.84 7.05
N MET A 47 18.88 0.54 6.86
CA MET A 47 17.89 -0.30 7.50
C MET A 47 18.01 -0.10 9.01
N LYS A 48 17.17 0.77 9.59
CA LYS A 48 17.01 0.84 11.03
C LYS A 48 16.53 -0.55 11.42
N PRO A 49 17.24 -1.28 12.30
CA PRO A 49 16.84 -2.62 12.68
C PRO A 49 15.37 -2.56 13.12
N PRO A 50 14.53 -3.54 12.71
CA PRO A 50 13.15 -3.59 13.17
C PRO A 50 13.20 -3.46 14.68
N HIS A 51 12.43 -2.50 15.20
CA HIS A 51 12.23 -2.31 16.62
C HIS A 51 12.19 -3.69 17.31
N ALA A 52 13.04 -3.85 18.32
CA ALA A 52 12.99 -4.98 19.21
C ALA A 52 11.53 -5.24 19.62
N PRO A 53 11.11 -6.51 19.77
CA PRO A 53 9.76 -6.84 20.15
C PRO A 53 9.38 -5.99 21.37
N HIS A 54 8.30 -5.24 21.22
CA HIS A 54 7.64 -4.54 22.30
C HIS A 54 7.42 -5.56 23.42
N GLU A 55 8.20 -5.42 24.50
CA GLU A 55 7.92 -6.11 25.75
C GLU A 55 6.51 -5.67 26.13
N SER A 56 5.60 -6.63 26.03
CA SER A 56 4.19 -6.42 26.32
C SER A 56 4.09 -5.96 27.78
N PRO A 57 3.55 -4.77 28.08
CA PRO A 57 3.20 -4.48 29.47
C PRO A 57 2.13 -5.49 29.86
N SER A 58 2.43 -6.29 30.89
CA SER A 58 1.43 -7.09 31.59
C SER A 58 0.48 -6.10 32.26
N GLU A 59 -0.62 -5.79 31.57
CA GLU A 59 -1.72 -5.00 32.11
C GLU A 59 -2.41 -5.84 33.19
N ASP A 60 -2.16 -5.41 34.43
CA ASP A 60 -2.91 -5.74 35.63
C ASP A 60 -4.40 -5.51 35.32
N SER A 61 -5.15 -6.61 35.29
CA SER A 61 -6.61 -6.58 35.29
C SER A 61 -7.04 -6.30 36.72
N ASP A 62 -7.88 -5.29 36.96
CA ASP A 62 -8.92 -5.26 38.01
C ASP A 62 -9.51 -3.83 38.16
N GLU A 63 -10.80 -3.68 37.81
CA GLU A 63 -11.85 -2.72 38.27
C GLU A 63 -12.83 -2.51 37.10
N ASP A 64 -13.94 -3.24 37.03
CA ASP A 64 -15.20 -3.02 37.77
C ASP A 64 -15.71 -1.58 37.62
N SER A 65 -16.65 -1.37 36.69
CA SER A 65 -17.70 -0.34 36.78
C SER A 65 -18.70 -0.49 35.62
N ASP A 66 -19.84 -1.05 35.98
CA ASP A 66 -21.22 -0.67 35.66
C ASP A 66 -21.62 -0.17 34.25
N ASP A 67 -22.58 -0.92 33.67
CA ASP A 67 -23.92 -0.45 33.28
C ASP A 67 -24.05 1.03 32.83
N ASP A 68 -24.17 1.26 31.52
CA ASP A 68 -25.28 2.08 31.03
C ASP A 68 -25.62 1.80 29.56
N ASN A 69 -26.90 1.53 29.40
CA ASN A 69 -27.65 1.26 28.19
C ASN A 69 -27.81 2.53 27.34
N MET A 70 -27.19 2.58 26.15
CA MET A 70 -27.52 3.61 25.15
C MET A 70 -28.14 3.00 23.88
N PRO A 71 -29.33 3.50 23.46
CA PRO A 71 -30.15 2.89 22.43
C PRO A 71 -29.58 3.04 21.01
N LEU A 72 -29.84 2.01 20.21
CA LEU A 72 -29.71 1.98 18.75
C LEU A 72 -30.39 3.21 18.13
N LEU A 73 -29.60 4.16 17.65
CA LEU A 73 -30.10 5.19 16.76
C LEU A 73 -30.12 4.62 15.34
N ASP A 74 -31.25 4.03 14.98
CA ASP A 74 -31.67 3.79 13.60
C ASP A 74 -31.78 5.14 12.90
N GLY A 75 -30.74 5.49 12.13
CA GLY A 75 -30.62 6.74 11.39
C GLY A 75 -30.50 6.46 9.90
N ASP A 76 -31.67 6.44 9.24
CA ASP A 76 -31.93 6.35 7.81
C ASP A 76 -30.99 7.24 6.94
N PRO A 77 -30.47 6.75 5.79
CA PRO A 77 -29.54 7.49 4.94
C PRO A 77 -30.26 8.45 3.97
N PRO A 78 -29.97 9.77 3.97
CA PRO A 78 -30.42 10.62 2.88
C PRO A 78 -29.54 10.46 1.63
N GLU A 79 -30.11 9.71 0.69
CA GLU A 79 -30.09 9.82 -0.78
C GLU A 79 -28.83 10.30 -1.51
N ALA A 80 -28.40 9.44 -2.44
CA ALA A 80 -27.46 9.73 -3.51
C ALA A 80 -27.91 10.96 -4.32
N VAL A 81 -27.11 12.03 -4.27
CA VAL A 81 -27.20 13.10 -5.25
C VAL A 81 -26.47 12.68 -6.52
N ASP A 82 -27.27 12.30 -7.51
CA ASP A 82 -26.87 12.10 -8.90
C ASP A 82 -26.44 13.46 -9.49
N LEU A 83 -25.12 13.69 -9.57
CA LEU A 83 -24.55 14.90 -10.18
C LEU A 83 -24.18 14.59 -11.63
N ALA A 84 -25.21 14.36 -12.45
CA ALA A 84 -25.13 14.34 -13.91
C ALA A 84 -25.51 15.72 -14.49
N VAL A 85 -24.54 16.62 -14.72
CA VAL A 85 -24.70 17.80 -15.60
C VAL A 85 -23.34 18.14 -16.24
N TRP A 86 -23.10 17.67 -17.46
CA TRP A 86 -23.01 18.43 -18.73
C TRP A 86 -21.79 19.35 -18.87
N PHE A 87 -20.87 18.97 -19.76
CA PHE A 87 -20.18 19.92 -20.63
C PHE A 87 -20.18 19.32 -22.04
N ASP A 88 -20.94 19.99 -22.91
CA ASP A 88 -20.96 19.86 -24.37
C ASP A 88 -19.65 20.40 -24.97
#